data_AF-A0A133XHR0-F1
#
_entry.id   AF-A0A133XHR0-F1
#
_cell.length_a   1.000
_cell.length_b   1.000
_cell.length_c   1.000
_cell.angle_alpha   90.00
_cell.angle_beta   90.00
_cell.angle_gamma   90.00
#
_symmetry.space_group_name_H-M   'P 1'
#
loop_
_entity.id
_entity.type
_entity.pdbx_description
1 polymer ?
#
loop_
_entity_poly.entity_id
_entity_poly.type
_entity_poly.pdbx_seq_one_letter_code
_entity_poly.pdbx_strand_id
1 'polypeptide(L)'
;MQTDSVLSEIDHLTLKMRDLARSEDWDALTLLENARRTLLVKIDAKAVRAPNNQALVQKIVSNNETIMHLAQNRKEDIGLLLGAFGGPNTEN
;
A
#
# COMPACT_ATOMS: atom_id res chain seq x y z
N MET A 1 16.54 -3.90 -20.82
CA MET A 1 15.13 -3.53 -21.06
C MET A 1 14.14 -4.20 -20.08
N GLN A 2 14.58 -5.02 -19.11
CA GLN A 2 13.66 -5.75 -18.21
C GLN A 2 13.22 -4.94 -16.98
N THR A 3 13.92 -3.85 -16.65
CA THR A 3 13.79 -3.14 -15.38
C THR A 3 12.65 -2.12 -15.36
N ASP A 4 12.34 -1.50 -16.50
CA ASP A 4 11.18 -0.60 -16.65
C ASP A 4 9.85 -1.36 -16.52
N SER A 5 9.88 -2.68 -16.81
CA SER A 5 8.74 -3.59 -16.65
C SER A 5 8.35 -3.77 -15.17
N VAL A 6 9.32 -3.99 -14.28
CA VAL A 6 9.06 -4.24 -12.85
C VAL A 6 8.50 -3.00 -12.15
N LEU A 7 9.07 -1.82 -12.42
CA LEU A 7 8.56 -0.56 -11.87
C LEU A 7 7.13 -0.28 -12.33
N SER A 8 6.83 -0.55 -13.60
CA SER A 8 5.48 -0.38 -14.16
C SER A 8 4.48 -1.35 -13.52
N GLU A 9 4.88 -2.59 -13.27
CA GLU A 9 4.05 -3.59 -12.60
C GLU A 9 3.79 -3.22 -11.13
N ILE A 10 4.80 -2.70 -10.42
CA ILE A 10 4.64 -2.16 -9.06
C ILE A 10 3.66 -0.98 -9.06
N ASP A 11 3.76 -0.06 -10.02
CA ASP A 11 2.82 1.06 -10.15
C ASP A 11 1.39 0.57 -10.37
N HIS A 12 1.19 -0.38 -11.28
CA HIS A 12 -0.12 -0.97 -11.55
C HIS A 12 -0.74 -1.62 -10.30
N LEU A 13 0.04 -2.44 -9.57
CA LEU A 13 -0.43 -3.05 -8.33
C LEU A 13 -0.71 -2.01 -7.25
N THR A 14 0.15 -1.01 -7.10
CA THR A 14 -0.01 0.04 -6.08
C THR A 14 -1.24 0.90 -6.38
N LEU A 15 -1.53 1.19 -7.64
CA LEU A 15 -2.76 1.85 -8.09
C LEU A 15 -4.00 1.03 -7.70
N LYS A 16 -4.01 -0.27 -8.03
CA LYS A 16 -5.12 -1.16 -7.70
C LYS A 16 -5.32 -1.27 -6.19
N MET A 17 -4.24 -1.41 -5.42
CA MET A 17 -4.30 -1.42 -3.95
C MET A 17 -4.87 -0.12 -3.37
N ARG A 18 -4.54 1.03 -3.95
CA ARG A 18 -5.11 2.33 -3.53
C ARG A 18 -6.62 2.37 -3.76
N ASP A 19 -7.09 1.86 -4.90
CA ASP A 19 -8.52 1.85 -5.20
C ASP A 19 -9.29 0.85 -4.31
N LEU A 20 -8.66 -0.27 -3.93
CA LEU A 20 -9.19 -1.18 -2.90
C LEU A 20 -9.23 -0.53 -1.51
N ALA A 21 -8.18 0.19 -1.10
CA ALA A 21 -8.17 0.93 0.16
C ALA A 21 -9.28 1.99 0.21
N ARG A 22 -9.56 2.67 -0.91
CA ARG A 22 -10.65 3.66 -1.02
C ARG A 22 -12.04 3.03 -0.93
N SER A 23 -12.18 1.79 -1.35
CA SER A 23 -13.43 1.02 -1.26
C SER A 23 -13.50 0.16 0.01
N GLU A 24 -12.52 0.30 0.91
CA GLU A 24 -12.38 -0.48 2.14
C GLU A 24 -12.34 -2.02 1.94
N ASP A 25 -11.94 -2.48 0.76
CA ASP A 25 -11.73 -3.90 0.48
C ASP A 25 -10.34 -4.36 0.96
N TRP A 26 -10.19 -4.43 2.28
CA TRP A 26 -8.92 -4.73 2.96
C TRP A 26 -8.44 -6.16 2.76
N ASP A 27 -9.37 -7.10 2.55
CA ASP A 27 -9.05 -8.51 2.26
C ASP A 27 -8.40 -8.63 0.88
N ALA A 28 -9.01 -8.05 -0.16
CA ALA A 28 -8.43 -8.04 -1.49
C ALA A 28 -7.11 -7.25 -1.53
N LEU A 29 -6.99 -6.16 -0.77
CA LEU A 29 -5.74 -5.39 -0.66
C LEU A 29 -4.61 -6.27 -0.11
N THR A 30 -4.90 -7.06 0.93
CA THR A 30 -3.92 -7.97 1.57
C THR A 30 -3.45 -9.05 0.59
N LEU A 31 -4.33 -9.56 -0.27
CA LEU A 31 -3.95 -10.52 -1.31
C LEU A 31 -2.96 -9.93 -2.33
N LEU A 32 -3.14 -8.66 -2.71
CA LEU A 32 -2.23 -7.99 -3.65
C LEU A 32 -0.88 -7.62 -3.02
N GLU A 33 -0.85 -7.39 -1.71
CA GLU A 33 0.37 -7.00 -1.00
C GLU A 33 1.50 -8.03 -1.15
N ASN A 34 1.17 -9.33 -1.14
CA ASN A 34 2.16 -10.40 -1.34
C ASN A 34 2.79 -10.37 -2.75
N ALA A 35 1.98 -10.12 -3.78
CA ALA A 35 2.46 -9.97 -5.15
C ALA A 35 3.39 -8.75 -5.25
N ARG A 36 2.97 -7.61 -4.67
CA ARG A 36 3.77 -6.38 -4.68
C ARG A 36 5.10 -6.54 -3.94
N ARG A 37 5.13 -7.19 -2.76
CA ARG A 37 6.37 -7.46 -2.01
C ARG A 37 7.37 -8.28 -2.83
N THR A 38 6.88 -9.27 -3.56
CA THR A 38 7.72 -10.10 -4.43
C THR A 38 8.40 -9.27 -5.53
N LEU A 39 7.71 -8.27 -6.08
CA LEU A 39 8.30 -7.37 -7.07
C LEU A 39 9.27 -6.35 -6.45
N LEU A 40 8.96 -5.84 -5.25
CA LEU A 40 9.84 -4.92 -4.53
C LEU A 40 11.23 -5.54 -4.26
N VAL A 41 11.31 -6.84 -3.95
CA VAL A 41 12.59 -7.54 -3.77
C VAL A 41 13.39 -7.65 -5.08
N LYS A 42 12.71 -7.63 -6.23
CA LYS A 42 13.33 -7.74 -7.57
C LYS A 42 13.70 -6.37 -8.17
N ILE A 43 13.39 -5.27 -7.49
CA ILE A 43 13.60 -3.93 -8.02
C ILE A 43 15.10 -3.61 -8.08
N ASP A 44 15.57 -3.13 -9.22
CA ASP A 44 16.94 -2.64 -9.36
C ASP A 44 17.04 -1.21 -8.81
N ALA A 45 17.89 -1.01 -7.80
CA ALA A 45 18.14 0.29 -7.22
C ALA A 45 18.62 1.34 -8.23
N LYS A 46 19.30 0.91 -9.32
CA LYS A 46 19.70 1.84 -10.40
C LYS A 46 18.49 2.33 -11.18
N ALA A 47 17.52 1.47 -11.45
CA ALA A 47 16.30 1.86 -12.16
C ALA A 47 15.42 2.79 -11.31
N VAL A 48 15.38 2.60 -9.99
CA VAL A 48 14.68 3.51 -9.06
C VAL A 48 15.28 4.91 -9.08
N ARG A 49 16.60 5.03 -9.28
CA ARG A 49 17.31 6.33 -9.31
C ARG A 49 17.45 6.90 -10.72
N ALA A 50 17.04 6.17 -11.75
CA ALA A 50 17.17 6.61 -13.13
C ALA A 50 16.25 7.84 -13.36
N PRO A 51 16.75 8.92 -13.99
CA PRO A 51 15.97 10.14 -14.20
C PRO A 51 14.65 9.91 -14.95
N ASN A 52 14.66 9.03 -15.96
CA ASN A 52 13.48 8.67 -16.75
C ASN A 52 12.40 7.93 -15.95
N ASN A 53 12.75 7.36 -14.79
CA ASN A 53 11.84 6.61 -13.94
C ASN A 53 11.34 7.39 -12.72
N GLN A 54 11.88 8.59 -12.45
CA GLN A 54 11.52 9.37 -11.25
C GLN A 54 10.02 9.72 -11.19
N ALA A 55 9.41 10.06 -12.33
CA ALA A 55 7.99 10.36 -12.38
C ALA A 55 7.12 9.15 -11.98
N LEU A 56 7.52 7.95 -12.39
CA LEU A 56 6.82 6.70 -12.05
C LEU A 56 7.03 6.36 -10.57
N VAL A 57 8.25 6.49 -10.07
CA VAL A 57 8.57 6.29 -8.64
C VAL A 57 7.76 7.25 -7.77
N GLN A 58 7.63 8.52 -8.17
CA GLN A 58 6.84 9.50 -7.41
C GLN A 58 5.34 9.13 -7.37
N LYS A 59 4.79 8.58 -8.46
CA LYS A 59 3.41 8.06 -8.48
C LYS A 59 3.23 6.89 -7.51
N ILE A 60 4.16 5.94 -7.52
CA ILE A 60 4.16 4.80 -6.60
C ILE A 60 4.19 5.30 -5.15
N VAL A 61 5.07 6.25 -4.83
CA VAL A 61 5.18 6.84 -3.48
C VAL A 61 3.87 7.52 -3.07
N SER A 62 3.31 8.38 -3.93
CA SER A 62 2.07 9.09 -3.63
C SER A 62 0.86 8.16 -3.43
N ASN A 63 0.77 7.09 -4.23
CA ASN A 63 -0.26 6.07 -4.05
C ASN A 63 -0.08 5.33 -2.71
N ASN A 64 1.16 5.06 -2.30
CA ASN A 64 1.46 4.45 -0.99
C ASN A 64 1.09 5.35 0.19
N GLU A 65 1.40 6.64 0.12
CA GLU A 65 1.00 7.61 1.14
C GLU A 65 -0.51 7.63 1.33
N THR A 66 -1.26 7.56 0.22
CA THR A 66 -2.73 7.46 0.25
C THR A 66 -3.20 6.17 0.93
N ILE A 67 -2.62 5.01 0.57
CA ILE A 67 -2.96 3.72 1.18
C ILE A 67 -2.70 3.74 2.69
N MET A 68 -1.53 4.26 3.11
CA MET A 68 -1.18 4.36 4.53
C MET A 68 -2.14 5.25 5.30
N HIS A 69 -2.52 6.39 4.74
CA HIS A 69 -3.49 7.29 5.37
C HIS A 69 -4.85 6.60 5.56
N LEU A 70 -5.37 5.92 4.53
CA LEU A 70 -6.64 5.20 4.62
C LEU A 70 -6.58 4.04 5.61
N ALA A 71 -5.49 3.28 5.64
CA ALA A 71 -5.30 2.20 6.61
C ALA A 71 -5.20 2.72 8.05
N GLN A 72 -4.58 3.88 8.26
CA GLN A 72 -4.50 4.54 9.56
C GLN A 72 -5.89 4.99 10.04
N ASN A 73 -6.68 5.62 9.17
CA ASN A 73 -8.06 6.01 9.49
C ASN A 73 -8.89 4.76 9.87
N ARG A 74 -8.78 3.68 9.08
CA ARG A 74 -9.48 2.41 9.38
C ARG A 74 -9.09 1.82 10.73
N LYS A 75 -7.80 1.88 11.08
CA LYS A 75 -7.29 1.43 12.38
C LYS A 75 -7.87 2.27 13.52
N GLU A 76 -7.98 3.59 13.33
CA GLU A 76 -8.59 4.51 14.30
C GLU A 76 -10.08 4.20 14.49
N ASP A 77 -10.84 4.01 13.41
CA ASP A 77 -12.26 3.64 13.46
C ASP A 77 -12.49 2.32 14.20
N ILE A 78 -11.71 1.28 13.89
CA ILE A 78 -11.75 0.01 14.62
C ILE A 78 -11.39 0.21 16.09
N GLY A 79 -10.39 1.04 16.39
CA GLY A 79 -9.98 1.36 17.75
C GLY A 79 -11.10 2.01 18.57
N LEU A 80 -11.84 2.95 17.97
CA LEU A 80 -13.02 3.57 18.59
C LEU A 80 -14.12 2.55 18.87
N LEU A 81 -14.41 1.66 17.91
CA LEU A 81 -15.41 0.60 18.09
C LEU A 81 -15.01 -0.35 19.22
N LEU A 82 -13.78 -0.86 19.22
CA LEU A 82 -13.29 -1.75 20.27
C LEU A 82 -13.25 -1.07 21.64
N GLY A 83 -12.92 0.22 21.71
CA GLY A 83 -12.98 1.01 22.93
C GLY A 83 -14.41 1.16 23.47
N ALA A 84 -15.39 1.37 22.59
CA ALA A 84 -16.80 1.51 22.96
C ALA A 84 -17.46 0.18 23.38
N PHE A 85 -17.01 -0.94 22.82
CA PHE A 85 -17.58 -2.27 23.08
C PHE A 85 -16.80 -3.11 24.11
N GLY A 86 -15.77 -2.54 24.75
CA GLY A 86 -14.96 -3.21 25.76
C GLY A 86 -13.87 -4.10 25.14
N GLY A 87 -12.72 -3.50 24.83
CA GLY A 87 -11.48 -4.25 24.65
C GLY A 87 -11.06 -4.91 25.98
N PRO A 88 -10.21 -5.95 25.95
CA PRO A 88 -9.86 -6.78 27.12
C PRO A 88 -9.16 -6.07 28.30
N ASN A 89 -9.08 -4.74 28.31
CA ASN A 89 -8.46 -3.93 29.37
C ASN A 89 -9.42 -2.97 30.07
N THR A 90 -10.74 -3.20 30.03
CA THR A 90 -11.66 -2.52 30.96
C THR A 90 -11.90 -3.40 32.19
N GLU A 91 -10.88 -3.51 33.05
CA GLU A 91 -11.09 -3.87 34.46
C GLU A 91 -11.36 -2.58 35.25
N ASN A 92 -12.57 -2.52 35.83
CA ASN A 92 -12.91 -1.66 36.96
C ASN A 92 -12.26 -2.18 38.24
#